data_AF-A0A0B7IUV5-F1
#
_entry.id   AF-A0A0B7IUV5-F1
#
_cell.length_a   1.000
_cell.length_b   1.000
_cell.length_c   1.000
_cell.angle_alpha   90.00
_cell.angle_beta   90.00
_cell.angle_gamma   90.00
#
_symmetry.space_group_name_H-M   'P 1'
#
loop_
_entity.id
_entity.type
_entity.pdbx_description
1 polymer ?
#
loop_
_entity_poly.entity_id
_entity_poly.type
_entity_poly.pdbx_seq_one_letter_code
_entity_poly.pdbx_strand_id
1 'polypeptide(L)'
;MKHLEFYAQKLQKSLENIKGISNVLNYNTHTTINFSFWFEKYEVFNDIDKHLPQDWYVSFLQRDKIAVLKYHISEKQHQFLTDEYLMSLNAK
;
A
#
# COMPACT_ATOMS: atom_id res chain seq x y z
N MET A 1 3.04 -7.19 14.47
CA MET A 1 3.67 -7.86 13.32
C MET A 1 4.59 -6.84 12.66
N LYS A 2 5.77 -6.63 13.26
CA LYS A 2 6.55 -5.42 13.00
C LYS A 2 7.03 -5.30 11.54
N HIS A 3 7.23 -6.42 10.86
CA HIS A 3 7.62 -6.46 9.45
C HIS A 3 6.51 -6.01 8.50
N LEU A 4 5.27 -6.46 8.72
CA LEU A 4 4.12 -5.98 7.94
C LEU A 4 3.82 -4.51 8.20
N GLU A 5 3.90 -4.08 9.47
CA GLU A 5 3.75 -2.68 9.86
C GLU A 5 4.83 -1.81 9.20
N PHE A 6 6.09 -2.25 9.21
CA PHE A 6 7.20 -1.58 8.55
C PHE A 6 6.99 -1.45 7.04
N TYR A 7 6.57 -2.53 6.38
CA TYR A 7 6.30 -2.52 4.95
C TYR A 7 5.10 -1.62 4.62
N ALA A 8 4.02 -1.68 5.40
CA ALA A 8 2.88 -0.80 5.23
C ALA A 8 3.25 0.69 5.41
N GLN A 9 4.15 1.03 6.35
CA GLN A 9 4.63 2.39 6.51
C GLN A 9 5.44 2.88 5.31
N LYS A 10 6.27 2.02 4.69
CA LYS A 10 6.97 2.36 3.43
C LYS A 10 5.96 2.70 2.33
N LEU A 11 4.95 1.85 2.16
CA LEU A 11 3.90 2.03 1.15
C LEU A 11 3.06 3.28 1.40
N GLN A 12 2.69 3.55 2.65
CA GLN A 12 1.99 4.76 3.04
C GLN A 12 2.77 6.02 2.64
N LYS A 13 4.08 6.06 2.95
CA LYS A 13 4.93 7.18 2.54
C LYS A 13 5.01 7.31 1.02
N SER A 14 5.10 6.20 0.30
CA SER A 14 5.07 6.22 -1.16
C SER A 14 3.77 6.82 -1.70
N LEU A 15 2.61 6.45 -1.14
CA LEU A 15 1.31 7.03 -1.51
C LEU A 15 1.21 8.52 -1.17
N GLU A 16 1.65 8.92 0.03
CA GLU A 16 1.63 10.32 0.49
C GLU A 16 2.51 11.24 -0.39
N ASN A 17 3.53 10.68 -1.05
CA ASN A 17 4.42 11.44 -1.94
C ASN A 17 3.87 11.60 -3.38
N ILE A 18 2.79 10.91 -3.74
CA ILE A 18 2.19 11.02 -5.07
C ILE A 18 1.37 12.31 -5.14
N LYS A 19 1.73 13.20 -6.07
CA LYS A 19 1.01 14.45 -6.28
C LYS A 19 -0.45 14.17 -6.64
N GLY A 20 -1.37 14.79 -5.89
CA GLY A 20 -2.80 14.62 -6.06
C GLY A 20 -3.39 13.46 -5.26
N ILE A 21 -2.60 12.77 -4.43
CA ILE A 21 -3.09 11.89 -3.36
C ILE A 21 -3.19 12.68 -2.04
N SER A 22 -4.23 12.43 -1.26
CA SER A 22 -4.39 12.97 0.10
C SER A 22 -5.16 12.00 1.00
N ASN A 23 -5.19 12.28 2.31
CA ASN A 23 -5.94 11.49 3.30
C ASN A 23 -5.65 9.98 3.23
N VAL A 24 -4.36 9.61 3.19
CA VAL A 24 -3.94 8.21 3.20
C VAL A 24 -4.20 7.63 4.59
N LEU A 25 -5.11 6.66 4.65
CA LEU A 25 -5.45 5.89 5.85
C LEU A 25 -5.05 4.44 5.63
N ASN A 26 -4.48 3.81 6.64
CA ASN A 26 -4.19 2.38 6.64
C ASN A 26 -5.16 1.64 7.60
N TYR A 27 -5.50 0.41 7.25
CA TYR A 27 -6.35 -0.47 8.09
C TYR A 27 -5.97 -1.93 7.83
N ASN A 28 -4.72 -2.23 8.16
CA ASN A 28 -4.09 -3.50 7.86
C ASN A 28 -4.56 -4.61 8.81
N THR A 29 -4.52 -5.83 8.32
CA THR A 29 -4.74 -7.06 9.09
C THR A 29 -3.48 -7.92 9.08
N HIS A 30 -3.53 -9.09 9.71
CA HIS A 30 -2.39 -10.01 9.73
C HIS A 30 -2.05 -10.65 8.38
N THR A 31 -2.98 -10.64 7.42
CA THR A 31 -2.82 -11.25 6.08
C THR A 31 -3.13 -10.30 4.94
N THR A 32 -3.49 -9.05 5.23
CA THR A 32 -3.92 -8.11 4.20
C THR A 32 -3.47 -6.70 4.54
N ILE A 33 -2.83 -6.04 3.58
CA ILE A 33 -2.51 -4.62 3.62
C ILE A 33 -3.63 -3.87 2.90
N ASN A 34 -4.19 -2.87 3.57
CA ASN A 34 -5.25 -2.03 3.02
C ASN A 34 -4.92 -0.55 3.24
N PHE A 35 -5.12 0.23 2.18
CA PHE A 35 -5.12 1.68 2.24
C PHE A 35 -6.40 2.24 1.65
N SER A 36 -6.84 3.38 2.17
CA SER A 36 -7.78 4.26 1.49
C SER A 36 -7.16 5.63 1.33
N PHE A 37 -7.38 6.27 0.18
CA PHE A 37 -6.85 7.60 -0.08
C PHE A 37 -7.75 8.36 -1.06
N TRP A 38 -7.70 9.68 -0.98
CA TRP A 38 -8.37 10.57 -1.89
C TRP A 38 -7.45 10.87 -3.07
N PHE A 39 -8.02 11.01 -4.27
CA PHE A 39 -7.27 11.42 -5.46
C PHE A 39 -7.93 12.61 -6.17
N GLU A 40 -7.15 13.55 -6.67
CA GLU A 40 -7.67 14.76 -7.30
C GLU A 40 -8.22 14.51 -8.70
N LYS A 41 -7.51 13.70 -9.50
CA LYS A 41 -7.81 13.44 -10.91
C LYS A 41 -7.69 11.96 -11.27
N TYR A 42 -8.47 11.52 -12.25
CA TYR A 42 -8.51 10.11 -12.68
C TYR A 42 -7.19 9.61 -13.25
N GLU A 43 -6.35 10.50 -13.80
CA GLU A 43 -5.01 10.16 -14.28
C GLU A 43 -4.13 9.64 -13.15
N VAL A 44 -4.23 10.23 -11.95
CA VAL A 44 -3.49 9.77 -10.76
C VAL A 44 -3.89 8.33 -10.41
N PHE A 45 -5.19 8.03 -10.44
CA PHE A 45 -5.69 6.67 -10.20
C PHE A 45 -5.20 5.69 -11.26
N ASN A 46 -5.33 6.05 -12.54
CA ASN A 46 -4.92 5.18 -13.66
C ASN A 46 -3.41 4.89 -13.63
N ASP A 47 -2.60 5.87 -13.22
CA ASP A 47 -1.16 5.68 -13.11
C ASP A 47 -0.80 4.77 -11.93
N ILE A 48 -1.52 4.84 -10.81
CA ILE A 48 -1.35 3.89 -9.71
C ILE A 48 -1.68 2.47 -10.20
N ASP A 49 -2.85 2.28 -10.80
CA ASP A 49 -3.34 0.97 -11.28
C ASP A 49 -2.35 0.28 -12.24
N LYS A 50 -1.76 1.05 -13.17
CA LYS A 50 -0.75 0.54 -14.12
C LYS A 50 0.55 0.06 -13.48
N HIS A 51 0.92 0.60 -12.32
CA HIS A 51 2.19 0.29 -11.65
C HIS A 51 2.01 -0.66 -10.46
N LEU A 52 0.78 -1.18 -10.26
CA LEU A 52 0.54 -2.16 -9.23
C LEU A 52 1.24 -3.49 -9.56
N PRO A 53 1.87 -4.14 -8.57
CA PRO A 53 2.30 -5.52 -8.73
C PRO A 53 1.09 -6.44 -9.03
N GLN A 54 1.34 -7.57 -9.69
CA GLN A 54 0.29 -8.48 -10.19
C GLN A 54 -0.74 -8.93 -9.12
N ASP A 55 -0.34 -9.01 -7.86
CA ASP A 55 -1.19 -9.47 -6.75
C ASP A 55 -1.93 -8.33 -6.02
N TRP A 56 -1.72 -7.09 -6.46
CA TRP A 56 -2.35 -5.91 -5.86
C TRP A 56 -3.61 -5.54 -6.62
N TYR A 57 -4.58 -5.01 -5.89
CA TYR A 57 -5.84 -4.55 -6.46
C TYR A 57 -6.18 -3.17 -5.92
N VAL A 58 -6.49 -2.24 -6.83
CA VAL A 58 -7.07 -0.93 -6.48
C VAL A 58 -8.48 -0.83 -7.03
N SER A 59 -9.40 -0.38 -6.18
CA SER A 59 -10.77 -0.04 -6.56
C SER A 59 -11.06 1.39 -6.13
N PHE A 60 -12.01 2.06 -6.77
CA PHE A 60 -12.46 3.35 -6.30
C PHE A 60 -13.99 3.46 -6.34
N LEU A 61 -14.52 4.26 -5.43
CA LEU A 61 -15.94 4.60 -5.40
C LEU A 61 -16.13 5.91 -6.17
N GLN A 62 -16.78 5.84 -7.34
CA GLN A 62 -16.92 6.96 -8.30
C GLN A 62 -17.50 8.25 -7.69
N ARG A 63 -18.31 8.15 -6.62
CA ARG A 63 -18.95 9.34 -6.01
C ARG A 63 -17.99 10.23 -5.23
N ASP A 64 -16.95 9.67 -4.62
CA ASP A 64 -16.20 10.38 -3.58
C ASP A 64 -14.72 10.61 -3.93
N LYS A 65 -14.26 10.17 -5.11
CA LYS A 65 -12.83 10.14 -5.50
C LYS A 65 -11.94 9.49 -4.41
N ILE A 66 -12.48 8.45 -3.78
CA ILE A 66 -11.78 7.63 -2.79
C ILE A 66 -11.38 6.33 -3.47
N ALA A 67 -10.08 6.04 -3.43
CA ALA A 67 -9.53 4.77 -3.84
C ALA A 67 -9.23 3.91 -2.61
N VAL A 68 -9.40 2.60 -2.77
CA VAL A 68 -9.07 1.55 -1.83
C VAL A 68 -8.07 0.63 -2.50
N LEU A 69 -6.87 0.56 -1.92
CA LEU A 69 -5.81 -0.34 -2.33
C LEU A 69 -5.77 -1.53 -1.38
N LYS A 70 -5.84 -2.74 -1.92
CA LYS A 70 -5.86 -3.99 -1.17
C LYS A 70 -4.83 -4.96 -1.70
N TYR A 71 -4.10 -5.58 -0.77
CA TYR A 71 -3.10 -6.59 -1.09
C TYR A 71 -3.13 -7.73 -0.08
N HIS A 72 -3.34 -8.95 -0.56
CA HIS A 72 -3.32 -10.14 0.26
C HIS A 72 -1.90 -10.71 0.34
N ILE A 73 -1.41 -10.94 1.56
CA ILE A 73 -0.06 -11.43 1.82
C ILE A 73 -0.10 -12.95 1.90
N SER A 74 0.50 -13.61 0.91
CA SER A 74 0.78 -15.04 0.94
C SER A 74 1.88 -15.39 1.95
N GLU A 75 1.99 -16.66 2.34
CA GLU A 75 3.06 -17.13 3.24
C GLU A 75 4.47 -16.84 2.69
N LYS A 76 4.68 -16.99 1.39
CA LYS A 76 5.95 -16.67 0.74
C LYS A 76 6.29 -15.18 0.85
N GLN A 77 5.29 -14.30 0.73
CA GLN A 77 5.45 -12.86 0.90
C GLN A 77 5.69 -12.50 2.36
N HIS A 78 5.06 -13.19 3.31
CA HIS A 78 5.35 -13.05 4.74
C HIS A 78 6.82 -13.30 5.05
N GLN A 79 7.40 -14.37 4.51
CA GLN A 79 8.81 -14.70 4.70
C GLN A 79 9.71 -13.61 4.11
N PHE A 80 9.46 -13.23 2.86
CA PHE A 80 10.21 -12.17 2.19
C PHE A 80 10.21 -10.84 2.98
N LEU A 81 9.04 -10.40 3.45
CA LEU A 81 8.89 -9.17 4.22
C LEU A 81 9.56 -9.26 5.60
N THR A 82 9.60 -10.46 6.19
CA THR A 82 10.32 -10.70 7.45
C THR A 82 11.82 -10.50 7.23
N ASP A 83 12.37 -11.07 6.17
CA ASP A 83 13.79 -10.94 5.83
C ASP A 83 14.17 -9.47 5.55
N GLU A 84 13.35 -8.75 4.76
CA GLU A 84 13.51 -7.31 4.48
C GLU A 84 13.54 -6.48 5.78
N TYR A 85 12.64 -6.80 6.72
CA TYR A 85 12.59 -6.12 8.02
C TYR A 85 13.84 -6.40 8.86
N LEU A 86 14.28 -7.66 8.95
CA LEU A 86 15.48 -8.03 9.70
C LEU A 86 16.74 -7.36 9.14
N MET A 87 16.87 -7.30 7.81
CA MET A 87 17.97 -6.57 7.16
C MET A 87 17.94 -5.07 7.50
N SER A 88 16.75 -4.46 7.55
CA SER A 88 16.59 -3.04 7.90
C SER A 88 17.01 -2.70 9.34
N LEU A 89 16.93 -3.66 10.25
CA LEU A 89 17.38 -3.51 11.64
C LEU A 89 18.90 -3.57 11.76
N ASN A 90 19.55 -4.39 10.93
CA ASN A 90 21.00 -4.59 10.93
C ASN A 90 21.76 -3.55 10.10
N ALA A 91 21.06 -2.72 9.33
CA ALA A 91 21.63 -1.65 8.51
C ALA A 91 21.82 -0.32 9.31
N LYS A 92 21.57 -0.33 10.61
CA LYS A 92 21.80 0.79 11.55
C LYS A 92 23.00 0.51 12.43
#